data_AF-A0A4Y2PDA0-F1
#
_entry.id   AF-A0A4Y2PDA0-F1
#
_cell.length_a   1.000
_cell.length_b   1.000
_cell.length_c   1.000
_cell.angle_alpha   90.00
_cell.angle_beta   90.00
_cell.angle_gamma   90.00
#
_symmetry.space_group_name_H-M   'P 1'
#
loop_
_entity.id
_entity.type
_entity.pdbx_description
1 polymer ?
#
loop_
_entity_poly.entity_id
_entity_poly.type
_entity_poly.pdbx_seq_one_letter_code
_entity_poly.pdbx_strand_id
1 'polypeptide(L)'
;MSKHSANPSDGSLNMVATMLWLLRLKRLKQNRAAFLSATKLSFDADIKADINKAQETFYSSESTHGFCSRTSVRVGELTSRASLRGKHSAAEMENPPWREASSLIIAARLSLHDVVAKGKNLSTLMNSKAWNYSTRPNASDYRILMVKRSGLSSFMANAYVFPGGLVEVADYSPLWWSVFNKLGITRGELMDFCSNIEGHRPPMITTPITVKSKGALPNEDYLPADIGLRIAALRETFEETGILLLTNPSLETTQEATTHTLLSQNIDIQTWQKRVHNDPYAFLDLCLECHMCPDIWSLYEWSDWLTPTSVGHRRYDTMFYLCCLPRQPDVLLDEGEVTIMKWVTPDEMLTNHFTDSIFLAPPQVYELSRMIPLQSYHELKNFAKKRESQGCERWMPVISTAVDGAVSYLP
;
A
#
# COMPACT_ATOMS: atom_id res chain seq x y z
N MET A 1 -69.05 16.51 -28.60
CA MET A 1 -69.48 16.50 -27.18
C MET A 1 -69.18 15.13 -26.59
N SER A 2 -68.71 15.11 -25.33
CA SER A 2 -68.57 13.95 -24.42
C SER A 2 -67.37 13.02 -24.64
N LYS A 3 -66.54 12.62 -23.67
CA LYS A 3 -66.17 13.05 -22.30
C LYS A 3 -65.00 12.10 -21.92
N HIS A 4 -63.84 12.62 -21.51
CA HIS A 4 -62.81 11.80 -20.85
C HIS A 4 -63.15 11.67 -19.36
N SER A 5 -63.22 10.44 -18.84
CA SER A 5 -63.24 10.16 -17.39
C SER A 5 -61.85 9.71 -16.95
N ALA A 6 -61.21 10.51 -16.09
CA ALA A 6 -59.99 10.14 -15.38
C ALA A 6 -60.34 9.28 -14.16
N ASN A 7 -59.64 8.16 -14.00
CA ASN A 7 -59.65 7.34 -12.78
C ASN A 7 -58.62 7.91 -11.79
N PRO A 8 -58.96 8.16 -10.51
CA PRO A 8 -57.99 8.60 -9.50
C PRO A 8 -57.61 7.42 -8.60
N SER A 9 -56.49 6.75 -8.87
CA SER A 9 -55.96 5.74 -7.94
C SER A 9 -54.46 5.43 -8.10
N ASP A 10 -53.60 6.45 -8.24
CA ASP A 10 -52.15 6.21 -8.33
C ASP A 10 -51.28 7.14 -7.44
N GLY A 11 -51.91 7.95 -6.58
CA GLY A 11 -51.20 8.93 -5.75
C GLY A 11 -50.74 8.44 -4.38
N SER A 12 -51.34 7.38 -3.82
CA SER A 12 -51.07 6.97 -2.42
C SER A 12 -49.97 5.91 -2.27
N LEU A 13 -49.73 5.08 -3.29
CA LEU A 13 -48.66 4.07 -3.28
C LEU A 13 -47.25 4.70 -3.42
N ASN A 14 -47.13 5.82 -4.14
CA ASN A 14 -45.85 6.51 -4.34
C ASN A 14 -45.36 7.24 -3.07
N MET A 15 -46.28 7.73 -2.24
CA MET A 15 -45.91 8.46 -1.02
C MET A 15 -45.41 7.51 0.08
N VAL A 16 -46.02 6.32 0.22
CA VAL A 16 -45.60 5.31 1.20
C VAL A 16 -44.26 4.67 0.80
N ALA A 17 -44.05 4.39 -0.49
CA ALA A 17 -42.76 3.89 -0.99
C ALA A 17 -41.62 4.92 -0.80
N THR A 18 -41.91 6.20 -1.02
CA THR A 18 -40.96 7.30 -0.80
C THR A 18 -40.68 7.51 0.69
N MET A 19 -41.70 7.37 1.56
CA MET A 19 -41.52 7.44 3.01
C MET A 19 -40.69 6.25 3.54
N LEU A 20 -40.91 5.03 3.01
CA LEU A 20 -40.13 3.84 3.38
C LEU A 20 -38.69 3.93 2.86
N TRP A 21 -38.47 4.50 1.69
CA TRP A 21 -37.13 4.77 1.15
C TRP A 21 -36.39 5.85 1.96
N LEU A 22 -37.07 6.94 2.31
CA LEU A 22 -36.53 7.98 3.19
C LEU A 22 -36.27 7.45 4.61
N LEU A 23 -37.13 6.61 5.16
CA LEU A 23 -36.92 5.94 6.45
C LEU A 23 -35.75 4.95 6.38
N ARG A 24 -35.57 4.21 5.29
CA ARG A 24 -34.43 3.33 5.05
C ARG A 24 -33.13 4.13 4.93
N LEU A 25 -33.12 5.26 4.23
CA LEU A 25 -31.99 6.20 4.18
C LEU A 25 -31.70 6.86 5.53
N LYS A 26 -32.73 7.20 6.30
CA LYS A 26 -32.59 7.77 7.65
C LYS A 26 -32.03 6.73 8.62
N ARG A 27 -32.44 5.46 8.50
CA ARG A 27 -31.91 4.32 9.27
C ARG A 27 -30.47 3.97 8.88
N LEU A 28 -30.12 4.04 7.58
CA LEU A 28 -28.74 3.90 7.09
C LEU A 28 -27.85 5.06 7.56
N LYS A 29 -28.35 6.31 7.56
CA LYS A 29 -27.62 7.47 8.11
C LYS A 29 -27.49 7.43 9.64
N GLN A 30 -28.49 6.92 10.36
CA GLN A 30 -28.42 6.76 11.83
C GLN A 30 -27.52 5.59 12.24
N ASN A 31 -27.47 4.51 11.45
CA ASN A 31 -26.52 3.42 11.65
C ASN A 31 -25.12 3.72 11.16
N ARG A 32 -24.89 4.78 10.38
CA ARG A 32 -23.54 5.22 9.98
C ARG A 32 -22.66 5.53 11.18
N ALA A 33 -23.18 6.20 12.20
CA ALA A 33 -22.40 6.52 13.41
C ALA A 33 -22.12 5.28 14.26
N ALA A 34 -23.09 4.38 14.39
CA ALA A 34 -22.95 3.13 15.16
C ALA A 34 -22.07 2.10 14.44
N PHE A 35 -22.19 1.98 13.11
CA PHE A 35 -21.33 1.16 12.26
C PHE A 35 -19.92 1.72 12.25
N LEU A 36 -19.70 3.00 11.91
CA LEU A 36 -18.38 3.62 12.01
C LEU A 36 -17.79 3.50 13.42
N SER A 37 -18.59 3.59 14.49
CA SER A 37 -18.12 3.37 15.86
C SER A 37 -17.77 1.90 16.15
N ALA A 38 -18.55 0.93 15.66
CA ALA A 38 -18.30 -0.50 15.87
C ALA A 38 -17.13 -1.02 15.03
N THR A 39 -17.04 -0.57 13.78
CA THR A 39 -15.91 -0.77 12.88
C THR A 39 -14.67 -0.11 13.48
N LYS A 40 -14.73 1.17 13.87
CA LYS A 40 -13.63 1.84 14.60
C LYS A 40 -13.22 1.10 15.87
N LEU A 41 -14.15 0.57 16.66
CA LEU A 41 -13.85 -0.20 17.88
C LEU A 41 -13.14 -1.53 17.59
N SER A 42 -13.55 -2.26 16.55
CA SER A 42 -12.90 -3.52 16.14
C SER A 42 -11.51 -3.26 15.58
N PHE A 43 -11.39 -2.32 14.64
CA PHE A 43 -10.12 -1.95 14.02
C PHE A 43 -9.15 -1.31 15.04
N ASP A 44 -9.65 -0.49 15.96
CA ASP A 44 -8.83 0.08 17.04
C ASP A 44 -8.21 -1.01 17.92
N ALA A 45 -8.82 -2.19 18.08
CA ALA A 45 -8.29 -3.26 18.94
C ALA A 45 -7.09 -3.97 18.31
N ASP A 46 -7.19 -4.38 17.05
CA ASP A 46 -6.12 -5.07 16.34
C ASP A 46 -4.97 -4.12 16.00
N ILE A 47 -5.29 -2.87 15.62
CA ILE A 47 -4.27 -1.84 15.41
C ILE A 47 -3.61 -1.44 16.72
N LYS A 48 -4.35 -1.37 17.85
CA LYS A 48 -3.73 -1.19 19.17
C LYS A 48 -2.86 -2.38 19.53
N ALA A 49 -3.19 -3.62 19.16
CA ALA A 49 -2.33 -4.76 19.40
C ALA A 49 -1.00 -4.64 18.63
N ASP A 50 -1.05 -4.23 17.36
CA ASP A 50 0.14 -3.96 16.55
C ASP A 50 0.96 -2.78 17.06
N ILE A 51 0.29 -1.68 17.44
CA ILE A 51 0.94 -0.49 18.05
C ILE A 51 1.56 -0.85 19.39
N ASN A 52 0.85 -1.57 20.25
CA ASN A 52 1.34 -2.00 21.56
C ASN A 52 2.53 -2.94 21.39
N LYS A 53 2.49 -3.90 20.45
CA LYS A 53 3.62 -4.78 20.14
C LYS A 53 4.85 -3.97 19.67
N ALA A 54 4.63 -2.92 18.87
CA ALA A 54 5.70 -2.01 18.45
C ALA A 54 6.20 -1.10 19.59
N GLN A 55 5.34 -0.70 20.54
CA GLN A 55 5.68 0.13 21.69
C GLN A 55 6.32 -0.65 22.86
N GLU A 56 5.94 -1.90 23.10
CA GLU A 56 6.55 -2.76 24.13
C GLU A 56 8.02 -3.05 23.81
N THR A 57 8.34 -3.19 22.51
CA THR A 57 9.73 -3.28 22.01
C THR A 57 10.54 -2.01 22.30
N PHE A 58 9.89 -0.83 22.38
CA PHE A 58 10.54 0.44 22.70
C PHE A 58 10.90 0.55 24.19
N TYR A 59 10.07 0.05 25.09
CA TYR A 59 10.37 0.06 26.53
C TYR A 59 11.30 -1.09 26.97
N SER A 60 11.31 -2.21 26.24
CA SER A 60 12.23 -3.32 26.52
C SER A 60 13.65 -3.11 25.98
N SER A 61 13.84 -2.27 24.96
CA SER A 61 15.19 -1.92 24.46
C SER A 61 15.96 -0.92 25.34
N GLU A 62 15.28 -0.25 26.28
CA GLU A 62 15.93 0.59 27.32
C GLU A 62 16.22 -0.19 28.62
N SER A 63 15.80 -1.46 28.73
CA SER A 63 16.03 -2.24 29.94
C SER A 63 16.45 -3.67 29.63
N THR A 64 17.68 -3.99 30.05
CA THR A 64 18.29 -5.32 30.26
C THR A 64 19.13 -5.95 29.13
N HIS A 65 20.44 -5.86 29.36
CA HIS A 65 21.38 -6.98 29.17
C HIS A 65 20.89 -8.23 29.93
N GLY A 66 20.95 -9.41 29.31
CA GLY A 66 21.20 -10.65 30.04
C GLY A 66 20.30 -11.85 29.71
N PHE A 67 20.95 -12.82 29.07
CA PHE A 67 20.78 -14.27 29.24
C PHE A 67 19.70 -15.05 28.46
N CYS A 68 20.25 -15.96 27.66
CA CYS A 68 19.66 -17.03 26.87
C CYS A 68 19.20 -18.20 27.75
N SER A 69 18.05 -18.81 27.44
CA SER A 69 17.91 -20.28 27.44
C SER A 69 16.74 -20.75 26.58
N ARG A 70 17.06 -21.67 25.66
CA ARG A 70 16.15 -22.43 24.80
C ARG A 70 15.27 -23.41 25.60
N THR A 71 14.03 -23.59 25.16
CA THR A 71 13.31 -24.86 25.33
C THR A 71 12.37 -25.10 24.16
N SER A 72 12.63 -26.17 23.42
CA SER A 72 11.81 -26.69 22.32
C SER A 72 10.59 -27.44 22.87
N VAL A 73 9.41 -27.21 22.31
CA VAL A 73 8.25 -28.08 22.52
C VAL A 73 7.86 -28.71 21.18
N ARG A 74 7.97 -30.03 21.12
CA ARG A 74 7.48 -30.90 20.04
C ARG A 74 5.96 -31.01 20.16
N VAL A 75 5.23 -30.81 19.07
CA VAL A 75 3.82 -31.20 18.97
C VAL A 75 3.71 -32.28 17.90
N GLY A 76 3.12 -33.40 18.29
CA GLY A 76 3.17 -34.68 17.59
C GLY A 76 2.20 -34.82 16.41
N GLU A 77 2.60 -35.75 15.54
CA GLU A 77 1.87 -36.22 14.36
C GLU A 77 0.56 -36.93 14.73
N LEU A 78 -0.51 -36.59 14.03
CA LEU A 78 -1.70 -37.44 13.89
C LEU A 78 -1.83 -37.83 12.42
N THR A 79 -1.51 -39.08 12.15
CA THR A 79 -1.66 -39.74 10.85
C THR A 79 -3.09 -40.27 10.70
N SER A 80 -3.74 -39.96 9.58
CA SER A 80 -4.87 -40.76 9.09
C SER A 80 -4.72 -41.01 7.59
N ARG A 81 -4.47 -42.28 7.26
CA ARG A 81 -4.45 -42.85 5.91
C ARG A 81 -5.81 -42.70 5.23
N ALA A 82 -5.80 -42.19 4.01
CA ALA A 82 -6.79 -42.54 2.98
C ALA A 82 -6.08 -42.75 1.64
N SER A 83 -6.58 -43.74 0.90
CA SER A 83 -5.90 -44.52 -0.13
C SER A 83 -5.74 -43.82 -1.49
N LEU A 84 -4.50 -43.88 -2.00
CA LEU A 84 -4.05 -44.12 -3.37
C LEU A 84 -5.11 -44.18 -4.50
N ARG A 85 -5.00 -43.27 -5.47
CA ARG A 85 -4.96 -43.56 -6.93
C ARG A 85 -4.54 -42.30 -7.70
N GLY A 86 -3.47 -42.41 -8.47
CA GLY A 86 -2.99 -41.39 -9.40
C GLY A 86 -1.47 -41.24 -9.38
N LYS A 87 -0.76 -42.10 -10.11
CA LYS A 87 0.64 -41.86 -10.45
C LYS A 87 0.67 -40.68 -11.44
N HIS A 88 0.91 -39.48 -10.93
CA HIS A 88 1.49 -38.40 -11.72
C HIS A 88 2.95 -38.25 -11.29
N SER A 89 3.81 -38.09 -12.30
CA SER A 89 5.25 -37.90 -12.22
C SER A 89 5.63 -36.82 -11.21
N ALA A 90 6.83 -36.95 -10.65
CA ALA A 90 7.45 -35.96 -9.78
C ALA A 90 7.45 -34.55 -10.44
N ALA A 91 6.55 -33.71 -9.93
CA ALA A 91 6.56 -32.26 -9.84
C ALA A 91 7.45 -31.48 -10.82
N GLU A 92 6.93 -31.19 -12.02
CA GLU A 92 7.04 -29.81 -12.51
C GLU A 92 6.26 -28.95 -11.52
N MET A 93 6.94 -28.13 -10.73
CA MET A 93 6.30 -27.22 -9.80
C MET A 93 5.66 -26.11 -10.64
N GLU A 94 4.45 -26.41 -11.14
CA GLU A 94 3.65 -25.50 -11.94
C GLU A 94 3.57 -24.16 -11.19
N ASN A 95 3.99 -23.06 -11.84
CA ASN A 95 4.00 -21.75 -11.21
C ASN A 95 2.61 -21.48 -10.62
N PRO A 96 2.54 -20.93 -9.41
CA PRO A 96 1.26 -20.72 -8.76
C PRO A 96 0.37 -19.79 -9.61
N PRO A 97 -0.97 -19.90 -9.50
CA PRO A 97 -1.91 -19.20 -10.37
C PRO A 97 -2.12 -17.72 -9.96
N TRP A 98 -1.03 -17.01 -9.68
CA TRP A 98 -0.99 -15.58 -9.40
C TRP A 98 0.31 -14.96 -9.92
N ARG A 99 0.33 -13.65 -10.05
CA ARG A 99 1.54 -12.87 -10.40
C ARG A 99 1.99 -12.04 -9.20
N GLU A 100 3.29 -11.77 -9.12
CA GLU A 100 3.84 -10.88 -8.10
C GLU A 100 3.64 -9.42 -8.53
N ALA A 101 3.29 -8.58 -7.56
CA ALA A 101 3.04 -7.16 -7.73
C ALA A 101 3.71 -6.39 -6.57
N SER A 102 3.94 -5.09 -6.78
CA SER A 102 4.44 -4.20 -5.73
C SER A 102 3.71 -2.87 -5.79
N SER A 103 3.36 -2.34 -4.63
CA SER A 103 2.59 -1.10 -4.49
C SER A 103 3.22 -0.19 -3.45
N LEU A 104 3.15 1.12 -3.72
CA LEU A 104 3.74 2.14 -2.87
C LEU A 104 2.68 3.05 -2.28
N ILE A 105 2.57 3.01 -0.96
CA ILE A 105 1.81 3.99 -0.18
C ILE A 105 2.71 5.20 0.05
N ILE A 106 2.38 6.33 -0.58
CA ILE A 106 3.12 7.57 -0.37
C ILE A 106 2.35 8.47 0.59
N ALA A 107 2.92 8.74 1.77
CA ALA A 107 2.39 9.67 2.75
C ALA A 107 3.20 10.98 2.73
N ALA A 108 2.58 12.09 2.36
CA ALA A 108 3.20 13.40 2.34
C ALA A 108 2.67 14.28 3.48
N ARG A 109 3.59 14.89 4.23
CA ARG A 109 3.25 15.85 5.29
C ARG A 109 2.49 17.06 4.72
N LEU A 110 1.45 17.51 5.42
CA LEU A 110 0.73 18.73 5.07
C LEU A 110 1.60 19.97 5.25
N SER A 111 1.48 20.93 4.33
CA SER A 111 2.14 22.23 4.49
C SER A 111 1.55 23.00 5.67
N LEU A 112 2.33 23.89 6.28
CA LEU A 112 1.84 24.77 7.35
C LEU A 112 0.63 25.61 6.89
N HIS A 113 0.62 26.03 5.62
CA HIS A 113 -0.51 26.74 5.03
C HIS A 113 -1.79 25.87 5.03
N ASP A 114 -1.69 24.60 4.63
CA ASP A 114 -2.84 23.68 4.64
C ASP A 114 -3.33 23.38 6.07
N VAL A 115 -2.39 23.31 7.02
CA VAL A 115 -2.70 23.12 8.45
C VAL A 115 -3.44 24.33 9.03
N VAL A 116 -3.03 25.55 8.65
CA VAL A 116 -3.63 26.83 9.07
C VAL A 116 -4.99 27.06 8.39
N ALA A 117 -5.10 26.80 7.09
CA ALA A 117 -6.34 26.92 6.32
C ALA A 117 -7.44 25.96 6.80
N LYS A 118 -7.08 24.78 7.35
CA LYS A 118 -8.00 23.85 8.02
C LYS A 118 -8.37 24.26 9.47
N GLY A 119 -8.05 25.49 9.91
CA GLY A 119 -8.66 26.10 11.10
C GLY A 119 -7.75 26.36 12.31
N LYS A 120 -6.49 26.79 12.12
CA LYS A 120 -5.66 27.31 13.22
C LYS A 120 -5.27 28.77 12.98
N ASN A 121 -5.41 29.62 14.01
CA ASN A 121 -4.90 30.98 13.98
C ASN A 121 -3.36 30.95 14.14
N LEU A 122 -2.64 31.68 13.29
CA LEU A 122 -1.17 31.63 13.17
C LEU A 122 -0.46 31.94 14.51
N SER A 123 -1.08 32.81 15.33
CA SER A 123 -0.59 33.23 16.64
C SER A 123 -0.56 32.11 17.69
N THR A 124 -1.45 31.13 17.58
CA THR A 124 -1.49 29.97 18.49
C THR A 124 -0.44 28.92 18.12
N LEU A 125 -0.06 28.86 16.84
CA LEU A 125 0.92 27.91 16.30
C LEU A 125 2.36 28.28 16.69
N MET A 126 2.65 29.58 16.76
CA MET A 126 4.00 30.09 17.04
C MET A 126 4.36 30.15 18.53
N ASN A 127 3.35 30.16 19.43
CA ASN A 127 3.56 30.28 20.88
C ASN A 127 3.52 28.94 21.64
N SER A 128 3.21 27.82 20.98
CA SER A 128 3.16 26.52 21.65
C SER A 128 4.55 25.88 21.69
N LYS A 129 5.22 25.91 22.86
CA LYS A 129 6.47 25.16 23.11
C LYS A 129 6.27 23.63 23.14
N ALA A 130 5.01 23.16 23.09
CA ALA A 130 4.64 21.77 22.92
C ALA A 130 3.39 21.72 22.02
N TRP A 131 3.43 20.89 20.98
CA TRP A 131 2.33 20.69 20.05
C TRP A 131 1.19 19.96 20.79
N ASN A 132 0.22 20.67 21.34
CA ASN A 132 -0.94 20.05 21.97
C ASN A 132 -1.94 19.59 20.89
N TYR A 133 -2.00 18.28 20.67
CA TYR A 133 -2.82 17.59 19.66
C TYR A 133 -4.31 17.45 20.02
N SER A 134 -4.75 17.93 21.19
CA SER A 134 -6.04 17.60 21.79
C SER A 134 -7.30 18.28 21.20
N THR A 135 -7.19 19.06 20.12
CA THR A 135 -8.33 19.85 19.59
C THR A 135 -8.72 19.56 18.14
N ARG A 136 -8.34 18.41 17.57
CA ARG A 136 -8.95 17.92 16.32
C ARG A 136 -9.75 16.66 16.59
N PRO A 137 -11.05 16.59 16.23
CA PRO A 137 -11.68 15.31 15.98
C PRO A 137 -11.15 14.79 14.63
N ASN A 138 -10.18 13.87 14.66
CA ASN A 138 -9.86 12.90 13.59
C ASN A 138 -9.31 13.42 12.23
N ALA A 139 -8.26 14.23 12.16
CA ALA A 139 -7.63 14.51 10.86
C ALA A 139 -6.11 14.46 10.91
N SER A 140 -5.53 13.49 10.20
CA SER A 140 -4.09 13.29 10.06
C SER A 140 -3.38 14.54 9.53
N ASP A 141 -2.14 14.77 9.96
CA ASP A 141 -1.29 15.89 9.48
C ASP A 141 -0.49 15.56 8.21
N TYR A 142 -0.85 14.45 7.54
CA TYR A 142 -0.36 14.02 6.24
C TYR A 142 -1.52 13.62 5.32
N ARG A 143 -1.23 13.56 4.02
CA ARG A 143 -2.09 12.98 2.99
C ARG A 143 -1.41 11.79 2.36
N ILE A 144 -2.20 10.86 1.88
CA ILE A 144 -1.76 9.74 1.09
C ILE A 144 -2.07 9.97 -0.39
N LEU A 145 -1.23 9.46 -1.28
CA LEU A 145 -1.50 9.44 -2.71
C LEU A 145 -2.40 8.26 -3.06
N MET A 146 -3.54 8.54 -3.69
CA MET A 146 -4.43 7.55 -4.30
C MET A 146 -4.56 7.83 -5.80
N VAL A 147 -4.55 6.77 -6.60
CA VAL A 147 -4.80 6.79 -8.05
C VAL A 147 -6.13 6.11 -8.34
N LYS A 148 -6.86 6.61 -9.34
CA LYS A 148 -8.07 5.95 -9.87
C LYS A 148 -7.70 5.24 -11.16
N ARG A 149 -7.82 3.91 -11.14
CA ARG A 149 -7.56 3.07 -12.32
C ARG A 149 -8.54 3.41 -13.44
N SER A 150 -8.06 3.33 -14.68
CA SER A 150 -8.88 3.46 -15.88
C SER A 150 -10.10 2.53 -15.85
N GLY A 151 -11.20 2.98 -16.44
CA GLY A 151 -12.39 2.16 -16.65
C GLY A 151 -12.13 0.97 -17.59
N LEU A 152 -11.04 1.03 -18.36
CA LEU A 152 -10.59 -0.04 -19.25
C LEU A 152 -9.67 -1.06 -18.54
N SER A 153 -9.37 -0.86 -17.25
CA SER A 153 -8.52 -1.78 -16.50
C SER A 153 -9.15 -3.17 -16.42
N SER A 154 -8.41 -4.18 -16.83
CA SER A 154 -8.83 -5.59 -16.80
C SER A 154 -8.93 -6.19 -15.40
N PHE A 155 -8.50 -5.45 -14.37
CA PHE A 155 -8.67 -5.78 -12.95
C PHE A 155 -9.06 -4.51 -12.19
N MET A 156 -10.12 -4.57 -11.37
CA MET A 156 -10.59 -3.46 -10.52
C MET A 156 -10.76 -2.10 -11.23
N ALA A 157 -11.44 -2.09 -12.38
CA ALA A 157 -11.75 -0.86 -13.12
C ALA A 157 -12.47 0.19 -12.25
N ASN A 158 -12.08 1.46 -12.41
CA ASN A 158 -12.60 2.62 -11.65
C ASN A 158 -12.35 2.61 -10.13
N ALA A 159 -11.66 1.61 -9.60
CA ALA A 159 -11.28 1.57 -8.19
C ALA A 159 -10.20 2.61 -7.88
N TYR A 160 -10.22 3.13 -6.66
CA TYR A 160 -9.08 3.86 -6.13
C TYR A 160 -8.10 2.88 -5.47
N VAL A 161 -6.83 3.01 -5.80
CA VAL A 161 -5.73 2.17 -5.30
C VAL A 161 -4.52 3.03 -4.96
N PHE A 162 -3.58 2.46 -4.22
CA PHE A 162 -2.22 3.01 -4.14
C PHE A 162 -1.49 2.73 -5.46
N PRO A 163 -0.57 3.61 -5.89
CA PRO A 163 0.23 3.35 -7.09
C PRO A 163 0.95 2.01 -7.01
N GLY A 164 1.06 1.33 -8.14
CA GLY A 164 1.75 0.05 -8.20
C GLY A 164 1.22 -0.90 -9.25
N GLY A 165 1.99 -1.93 -9.52
CA GLY A 165 1.68 -2.89 -10.56
C GLY A 165 2.57 -4.10 -10.52
N LEU A 166 2.83 -4.65 -11.69
CA LEU A 166 3.44 -5.96 -11.84
C LEU A 166 4.94 -5.89 -11.59
N VAL A 167 5.45 -6.91 -10.90
CA VAL A 167 6.89 -7.07 -10.79
C VAL A 167 7.39 -7.75 -12.05
N GLU A 168 8.39 -7.14 -12.70
CA GLU A 168 8.98 -7.60 -13.94
C GLU A 168 10.41 -8.13 -13.70
N VAL A 169 10.91 -8.96 -14.61
CA VAL A 169 12.28 -9.52 -14.48
C VAL A 169 13.34 -8.42 -14.47
N ALA A 170 13.07 -7.31 -15.15
CA ALA A 170 13.94 -6.13 -15.18
C ALA A 170 14.20 -5.54 -13.79
N ASP A 171 13.25 -5.65 -12.86
CA ASP A 171 13.38 -5.13 -11.50
C ASP A 171 14.45 -5.87 -10.69
N TYR A 172 14.74 -7.13 -11.07
CA TYR A 172 15.77 -7.96 -10.45
C TYR A 172 17.07 -7.98 -11.25
N SER A 173 17.13 -7.32 -12.40
CA SER A 173 18.21 -7.48 -13.39
C SER A 173 19.61 -7.34 -12.75
N PRO A 174 20.58 -8.20 -13.12
CA PRO A 174 21.97 -8.06 -12.70
C PRO A 174 22.59 -6.70 -13.09
N LEU A 175 22.03 -6.01 -14.08
CA LEU A 175 22.48 -4.68 -14.50
C LEU A 175 22.37 -3.64 -13.39
N TRP A 176 21.46 -3.80 -12.43
CA TRP A 176 21.33 -2.90 -11.28
C TRP A 176 22.59 -2.89 -10.41
N TRP A 177 23.37 -3.97 -10.35
CA TRP A 177 24.66 -3.97 -9.66
C TRP A 177 25.59 -2.88 -10.20
N SER A 178 25.56 -2.63 -11.52
CA SER A 178 26.35 -1.57 -12.17
C SER A 178 25.87 -0.17 -11.75
N VAL A 179 24.55 0.04 -11.65
CA VAL A 179 23.97 1.31 -11.21
C VAL A 179 24.41 1.63 -9.79
N PHE A 180 24.22 0.70 -8.85
CA PHE A 180 24.60 0.89 -7.45
C PHE A 180 26.12 1.09 -7.29
N ASN A 181 26.93 0.25 -7.96
CA ASN A 181 28.39 0.33 -7.88
C ASN A 181 28.94 1.66 -8.42
N LYS A 182 28.34 2.24 -9.47
CA LYS A 182 28.72 3.57 -9.98
C LYS A 182 28.52 4.70 -8.96
N LEU A 183 27.66 4.49 -7.96
CA LEU A 183 27.40 5.44 -6.88
C LEU A 183 28.11 5.06 -5.57
N GLY A 184 29.06 4.12 -5.64
CA GLY A 184 29.84 3.67 -4.49
C GLY A 184 29.13 2.70 -3.57
N ILE A 185 27.92 2.24 -3.91
CA ILE A 185 27.15 1.30 -3.10
C ILE A 185 27.59 -0.12 -3.45
N THR A 186 28.13 -0.81 -2.47
CA THR A 186 28.65 -2.17 -2.63
C THR A 186 27.55 -3.21 -2.53
N ARG A 187 27.83 -4.40 -3.06
CA ARG A 187 26.95 -5.56 -2.87
C ARG A 187 26.77 -5.93 -1.40
N GLY A 188 27.83 -5.80 -0.59
CA GLY A 188 27.77 -6.09 0.84
C GLY A 188 26.75 -5.22 1.56
N GLU A 189 26.79 -3.90 1.33
CA GLU A 189 25.85 -2.95 1.94
C GLU A 189 24.39 -3.24 1.55
N LEU A 190 24.15 -3.66 0.29
CA LEU A 190 22.82 -4.05 -0.15
C LEU A 190 22.34 -5.36 0.50
N MET A 191 23.24 -6.31 0.73
CA MET A 191 22.91 -7.56 1.45
C MET A 191 22.69 -7.31 2.95
N ASP A 192 23.47 -6.44 3.56
CA ASP A 192 23.30 -6.02 4.96
C ASP A 192 21.96 -5.31 5.14
N PHE A 193 21.58 -4.44 4.20
CA PHE A 193 20.25 -3.82 4.18
C PHE A 193 19.12 -4.86 4.21
N CYS A 194 19.19 -5.88 3.35
CA CYS A 194 18.19 -6.97 3.32
C CYS A 194 18.15 -7.79 4.63
N SER A 195 19.31 -7.90 5.30
CA SER A 195 19.49 -8.74 6.49
C SER A 195 19.03 -8.06 7.79
N ASN A 196 18.74 -6.76 7.76
CA ASN A 196 18.26 -6.00 8.93
C ASN A 196 16.81 -6.35 9.34
N ILE A 197 16.09 -7.13 8.54
CA ILE A 197 14.73 -7.57 8.83
C ILE A 197 14.80 -8.96 9.48
N GLU A 198 14.61 -9.00 10.79
CA GLU A 198 14.75 -10.20 11.62
C GLU A 198 13.52 -11.11 11.58
N GLY A 199 12.34 -10.53 11.34
CA GLY A 199 11.08 -11.27 11.35
C GLY A 199 10.81 -12.08 10.10
N HIS A 200 9.60 -12.66 10.03
CA HIS A 200 9.21 -13.54 8.93
C HIS A 200 9.23 -12.79 7.59
N ARG A 201 9.76 -13.42 6.54
CA ARG A 201 9.76 -12.88 5.17
C ARG A 201 8.75 -13.65 4.31
N PRO A 202 7.92 -12.98 3.51
CA PRO A 202 6.91 -13.65 2.71
C PRO A 202 7.52 -14.46 1.55
N PRO A 203 6.76 -15.43 0.99
CA PRO A 203 7.23 -16.30 -0.08
C PRO A 203 7.75 -15.57 -1.32
N MET A 204 7.23 -14.38 -1.65
CA MET A 204 7.72 -13.59 -2.78
C MET A 204 9.14 -13.04 -2.58
N ILE A 205 9.60 -12.91 -1.33
CA ILE A 205 10.99 -12.53 -1.01
C ILE A 205 11.88 -13.77 -0.93
N THR A 206 11.43 -14.84 -0.27
CA THR A 206 12.26 -16.04 -0.07
C THR A 206 12.35 -16.92 -1.31
N THR A 207 11.29 -16.91 -2.13
CA THR A 207 11.11 -17.79 -3.28
C THR A 207 10.39 -17.06 -4.43
N PRO A 208 10.94 -15.94 -4.93
CA PRO A 208 10.31 -15.12 -5.96
C PRO A 208 9.95 -15.95 -7.21
N ILE A 209 8.72 -15.79 -7.68
CA ILE A 209 8.18 -16.48 -8.86
C ILE A 209 8.64 -15.76 -10.13
N THR A 210 8.74 -14.43 -10.12
CA THR A 210 9.11 -13.65 -11.31
C THR A 210 10.47 -14.05 -11.88
N VAL A 211 11.49 -14.23 -11.04
CA VAL A 211 12.84 -14.67 -11.47
C VAL A 211 12.95 -16.18 -11.78
N LYS A 212 11.88 -16.95 -11.55
CA LYS A 212 11.75 -18.36 -11.96
C LYS A 212 10.84 -18.54 -13.18
N SER A 213 10.29 -17.43 -13.69
CA SER A 213 9.38 -17.45 -14.83
C SER A 213 10.13 -17.62 -16.16
N LYS A 214 9.40 -17.92 -17.24
CA LYS A 214 9.97 -18.13 -18.59
C LYS A 214 10.76 -16.92 -19.13
N GLY A 215 10.52 -15.72 -18.61
CA GLY A 215 11.24 -14.50 -19.01
C GLY A 215 12.58 -14.32 -18.31
N ALA A 216 12.88 -15.12 -17.28
CA ALA A 216 14.12 -15.06 -16.53
C ALA A 216 15.13 -16.07 -17.09
N LEU A 217 16.37 -15.61 -17.31
CA LEU A 217 17.49 -16.47 -17.63
C LEU A 217 17.92 -17.27 -16.37
N PRO A 218 18.12 -18.59 -16.48
CA PRO A 218 18.60 -19.42 -15.36
C PRO A 218 20.01 -19.04 -14.90
N ASN A 219 20.29 -19.18 -13.60
CA ASN A 219 21.62 -18.96 -12.99
C ASN A 219 22.21 -17.56 -13.16
N GLU A 220 21.39 -16.57 -13.49
CA GLU A 220 21.80 -15.17 -13.44
C GLU A 220 21.97 -14.67 -12.01
N ASP A 221 22.83 -13.68 -11.86
CA ASP A 221 23.15 -13.04 -10.59
C ASP A 221 22.14 -11.92 -10.26
N TYR A 222 20.86 -12.29 -10.19
CA TYR A 222 19.78 -11.37 -9.90
C TYR A 222 19.98 -10.65 -8.56
N LEU A 223 19.43 -9.44 -8.45
CA LEU A 223 19.30 -8.75 -7.17
C LEU A 223 18.51 -9.61 -6.16
N PRO A 224 18.80 -9.47 -4.85
CA PRO A 224 17.94 -9.96 -3.78
C PRO A 224 16.49 -9.54 -4.00
N ALA A 225 15.55 -10.43 -3.68
CA ALA A 225 14.18 -10.20 -4.05
C ALA A 225 13.56 -8.98 -3.35
N ASP A 226 13.97 -8.74 -2.10
CA ASP A 226 13.65 -7.54 -1.32
C ASP A 226 13.94 -6.24 -2.10
N ILE A 227 15.14 -6.15 -2.70
CA ILE A 227 15.55 -4.98 -3.48
C ILE A 227 14.74 -4.90 -4.78
N GLY A 228 14.57 -6.01 -5.50
CA GLY A 228 13.82 -6.03 -6.74
C GLY A 228 12.36 -5.59 -6.57
N LEU A 229 11.70 -6.04 -5.50
CA LEU A 229 10.33 -5.62 -5.17
C LEU A 229 10.23 -4.12 -4.84
N ARG A 230 11.23 -3.56 -4.15
CA ARG A 230 11.30 -2.11 -3.90
C ARG A 230 11.50 -1.33 -5.20
N ILE A 231 12.37 -1.80 -6.08
CA ILE A 231 12.58 -1.20 -7.41
C ILE A 231 11.28 -1.25 -8.22
N ALA A 232 10.56 -2.37 -8.20
CA ALA A 232 9.27 -2.51 -8.88
C ALA A 232 8.25 -1.49 -8.36
N ALA A 233 8.14 -1.33 -7.03
CA ALA A 233 7.24 -0.33 -6.43
C ALA A 233 7.58 1.10 -6.88
N LEU A 234 8.88 1.43 -6.97
CA LEU A 234 9.38 2.72 -7.40
C LEU A 234 9.14 2.97 -8.90
N ARG A 235 9.43 1.97 -9.74
CA ARG A 235 9.22 2.00 -11.18
C ARG A 235 7.74 2.20 -11.51
N GLU A 236 6.86 1.36 -10.97
CA GLU A 236 5.41 1.44 -11.19
C GLU A 236 4.83 2.77 -10.70
N THR A 237 5.30 3.28 -9.56
CA THR A 237 4.92 4.61 -9.08
C THR A 237 5.30 5.71 -10.08
N PHE A 238 6.51 5.64 -10.63
CA PHE A 238 6.97 6.59 -11.64
C PHE A 238 6.14 6.49 -12.92
N GLU A 239 5.92 5.28 -13.43
CA GLU A 239 5.08 5.04 -14.62
C GLU A 239 3.70 5.68 -14.46
N GLU A 240 3.01 5.40 -13.35
CA GLU A 240 1.63 5.84 -13.13
C GLU A 240 1.48 7.33 -12.76
N THR A 241 2.48 7.93 -12.09
CA THR A 241 2.31 9.24 -11.41
C THR A 241 3.38 10.28 -11.75
N GLY A 242 4.46 9.87 -12.41
CA GLY A 242 5.62 10.72 -12.68
C GLY A 242 6.42 11.08 -11.44
N ILE A 243 6.05 10.59 -10.26
CA ILE A 243 6.82 10.81 -9.03
C ILE A 243 8.07 9.94 -9.09
N LEU A 244 9.21 10.61 -9.16
CA LEU A 244 10.51 9.98 -9.28
C LEU A 244 11.24 10.01 -7.93
N LEU A 245 11.37 8.83 -7.31
CA LEU A 245 12.04 8.64 -6.01
C LEU A 245 13.43 8.04 -6.24
N LEU A 246 14.38 8.92 -6.53
CA LEU A 246 15.77 8.55 -6.74
C LEU A 246 16.65 9.22 -5.69
N THR A 247 17.80 8.61 -5.42
CA THR A 247 18.79 9.10 -4.49
C THR A 247 20.19 8.90 -5.04
N ASN A 248 21.13 9.65 -4.49
CA ASN A 248 22.56 9.44 -4.70
C ASN A 248 23.23 9.52 -3.33
N PRO A 249 23.54 8.38 -2.69
CA PRO A 249 24.15 8.36 -1.37
C PRO A 249 25.54 9.01 -1.29
N SER A 250 26.22 9.18 -2.43
CA SER A 250 27.53 9.84 -2.50
C SER A 250 27.44 11.38 -2.44
N LEU A 251 26.25 11.96 -2.62
CA LEU A 251 26.07 13.40 -2.45
C LEU A 251 25.88 13.68 -0.95
N GLU A 252 26.76 14.49 -0.37
CA GLU A 252 26.55 15.04 0.98
C GLU A 252 25.27 15.89 0.96
N THR A 253 24.17 15.34 1.47
CA THR A 253 22.96 16.13 1.62
C THR A 253 22.41 16.07 3.03
N THR A 254 22.12 17.25 3.55
CA THR A 254 21.30 17.48 4.74
C THR A 254 19.96 16.76 4.58
N GLN A 255 19.89 15.58 5.20
CA GLN A 255 18.82 14.62 5.58
C GLN A 255 17.34 14.76 5.14
N GLU A 256 16.89 15.82 4.49
CA GLU A 256 15.48 15.99 4.06
C GLU A 256 15.32 16.63 2.67
N ALA A 257 16.39 17.18 2.08
CA ALA A 257 16.29 18.05 0.90
C ALA A 257 16.50 17.35 -0.45
N THR A 258 17.11 16.16 -0.52
CA THR A 258 17.42 15.48 -1.79
C THR A 258 16.33 14.54 -2.29
N THR A 259 15.49 14.04 -1.39
CA THR A 259 14.80 12.76 -1.59
C THR A 259 13.66 12.81 -2.62
N HIS A 260 13.16 13.99 -3.04
CA HIS A 260 11.91 14.02 -3.83
C HIS A 260 11.80 15.06 -4.96
N THR A 261 12.78 15.95 -5.20
CA THR A 261 12.49 17.12 -6.07
C THR A 261 13.68 17.77 -6.78
N LEU A 262 14.84 17.11 -6.89
CA LEU A 262 16.00 17.75 -7.54
C LEU A 262 16.08 17.57 -9.06
N LEU A 263 15.38 16.60 -9.65
CA LEU A 263 15.59 16.25 -11.06
C LEU A 263 14.61 16.84 -12.07
N SER A 264 13.51 17.46 -11.62
CA SER A 264 12.51 17.98 -12.55
C SER A 264 13.02 19.09 -13.47
N GLN A 265 14.21 19.66 -13.21
CA GLN A 265 14.70 20.78 -14.01
C GLN A 265 15.31 20.35 -15.36
N ASN A 266 15.72 19.09 -15.55
CA ASN A 266 16.43 18.66 -16.78
C ASN A 266 15.93 17.34 -17.38
N ILE A 267 14.91 16.71 -16.81
CA ILE A 267 14.39 15.42 -17.30
C ILE A 267 13.01 15.63 -17.90
N ASP A 268 12.84 15.17 -19.13
CA ASP A 268 11.52 15.04 -19.74
C ASP A 268 10.78 13.85 -19.12
N ILE A 269 10.05 14.13 -18.04
CA ILE A 269 9.31 13.13 -17.27
C ILE A 269 8.30 12.38 -18.15
N GLN A 270 7.59 13.08 -19.05
CA GLN A 270 6.57 12.44 -19.89
C GLN A 270 7.20 11.48 -20.90
N THR A 271 8.31 11.87 -21.53
CA THR A 271 9.06 10.98 -22.42
C THR A 271 9.57 9.75 -21.68
N TRP A 272 10.11 9.94 -20.48
CA TRP A 272 10.61 8.82 -19.67
C TRP A 272 9.50 7.92 -19.15
N GLN A 273 8.38 8.44 -18.65
CA GLN A 273 7.22 7.63 -18.27
C GLN A 273 6.79 6.72 -19.41
N LYS A 274 6.66 7.28 -20.62
CA LYS A 274 6.29 6.50 -21.81
C LYS A 274 7.34 5.42 -22.14
N ARG A 275 8.64 5.73 -22.02
CA ARG A 275 9.70 4.73 -22.26
C ARG A 275 9.63 3.60 -21.25
N VAL A 276 9.54 3.93 -19.98
CA VAL A 276 9.49 2.96 -18.87
C VAL A 276 8.24 2.08 -18.95
N HIS A 277 7.07 2.68 -19.25
CA HIS A 277 5.84 1.94 -19.49
C HIS A 277 5.96 0.91 -20.64
N ASN A 278 6.70 1.24 -21.70
CA ASN A 278 6.88 0.32 -22.83
C ASN A 278 7.99 -0.72 -22.60
N ASP A 279 8.99 -0.38 -21.79
CA ASP A 279 10.11 -1.24 -21.46
C ASP A 279 10.56 -0.99 -20.01
N PRO A 280 10.33 -1.94 -19.08
CA PRO A 280 10.70 -1.77 -17.68
C PRO A 280 12.22 -1.62 -17.49
N TYR A 281 13.06 -2.06 -18.44
CA TYR A 281 14.50 -1.81 -18.40
C TYR A 281 14.86 -0.33 -18.56
N ALA A 282 13.99 0.47 -19.19
CA ALA A 282 14.24 1.90 -19.35
C ALA A 282 14.26 2.65 -18.01
N PHE A 283 13.73 2.08 -16.91
CA PHE A 283 13.86 2.68 -15.58
C PHE A 283 15.31 2.65 -15.08
N LEU A 284 16.05 1.59 -15.43
CA LEU A 284 17.48 1.48 -15.19
C LEU A 284 18.24 2.53 -16.01
N ASP A 285 17.89 2.68 -17.29
CA ASP A 285 18.50 3.69 -18.17
C ASP A 285 18.26 5.11 -17.65
N LEU A 286 17.05 5.39 -17.17
CA LEU A 286 16.72 6.65 -16.50
C LEU A 286 17.65 6.89 -15.31
N CYS A 287 17.84 5.90 -14.43
CA CYS A 287 18.75 6.02 -13.28
C CYS A 287 20.19 6.32 -13.72
N LEU A 288 20.68 5.65 -14.77
CA LEU A 288 22.01 5.89 -15.33
C LEU A 288 22.16 7.30 -15.91
N GLU A 289 21.17 7.79 -16.65
CA GLU A 289 21.14 9.15 -17.22
C GLU A 289 21.10 10.22 -16.13
N CYS A 290 20.37 9.96 -15.05
CA CYS A 290 20.27 10.84 -13.88
C CYS A 290 21.53 10.85 -13.00
N HIS A 291 22.45 9.89 -13.19
CA HIS A 291 23.51 9.58 -12.23
C HIS A 291 22.98 9.37 -10.80
N MET A 292 21.86 8.65 -10.68
CA MET A 292 21.19 8.32 -9.42
C MET A 292 20.72 6.86 -9.41
N CYS A 293 20.27 6.36 -8.25
CA CYS A 293 19.67 5.04 -8.11
C CYS A 293 18.28 5.14 -7.45
N PRO A 294 17.45 4.09 -7.56
CA PRO A 294 16.17 4.04 -6.86
C PRO A 294 16.35 4.19 -5.34
N ASP A 295 15.53 5.02 -4.70
CA ASP A 295 15.60 5.24 -3.25
C ASP A 295 14.91 4.13 -2.46
N ILE A 296 15.54 2.96 -2.46
CA ILE A 296 15.03 1.75 -1.79
C ILE A 296 14.99 1.87 -0.26
N TRP A 297 15.79 2.77 0.32
CA TRP A 297 15.94 2.96 1.77
C TRP A 297 14.81 3.77 2.39
N SER A 298 14.10 4.57 1.58
CA SER A 298 12.93 5.34 2.03
C SER A 298 11.62 4.54 1.94
N LEU A 299 11.67 3.29 1.49
CA LEU A 299 10.54 2.36 1.51
C LEU A 299 10.59 1.55 2.80
N TYR A 300 9.47 1.45 3.51
CA TYR A 300 9.33 0.58 4.69
C TYR A 300 8.41 -0.58 4.34
N GLU A 301 8.79 -1.82 4.63
CA GLU A 301 7.90 -2.97 4.44
C GLU A 301 6.61 -2.78 5.26
N TRP A 302 5.46 -2.88 4.60
CA TRP A 302 4.18 -2.54 5.23
C TRP A 302 3.23 -3.73 5.39
N SER A 303 3.03 -4.51 4.32
CA SER A 303 2.15 -5.70 4.30
C SER A 303 2.32 -6.48 3.00
N ASP A 304 2.01 -7.78 3.00
CA ASP A 304 1.91 -8.60 1.78
C ASP A 304 0.49 -9.19 1.66
N TRP A 305 -0.15 -9.01 0.49
CA TRP A 305 -1.53 -9.40 0.24
C TRP A 305 -1.69 -10.30 -0.99
N LEU A 306 -2.23 -11.49 -0.77
CA LEU A 306 -2.65 -12.40 -1.83
C LEU A 306 -4.14 -12.26 -2.14
N THR A 307 -4.45 -12.08 -3.42
CA THR A 307 -5.83 -12.03 -3.91
C THR A 307 -6.53 -13.40 -3.66
N PRO A 308 -7.71 -13.45 -3.03
CA PRO A 308 -8.43 -14.70 -2.79
C PRO A 308 -8.83 -15.40 -4.09
N THR A 309 -9.01 -16.73 -4.04
CA THR A 309 -9.47 -17.52 -5.20
C THR A 309 -10.89 -17.19 -5.65
N SER A 310 -11.69 -16.58 -4.78
CA SER A 310 -13.07 -16.18 -5.06
C SER A 310 -13.19 -14.87 -5.83
N VAL A 311 -12.10 -14.12 -6.03
CA VAL A 311 -12.11 -12.79 -6.67
C VAL A 311 -11.54 -12.86 -8.07
N GLY A 312 -12.44 -12.83 -9.07
CA GLY A 312 -12.08 -12.74 -10.49
C GLY A 312 -11.24 -13.91 -11.01
N HIS A 313 -10.77 -13.77 -12.25
CA HIS A 313 -9.89 -14.77 -12.88
C HIS A 313 -8.39 -14.46 -12.71
N ARG A 314 -8.06 -13.25 -12.26
CA ARG A 314 -6.67 -12.78 -12.09
C ARG A 314 -6.38 -12.56 -10.62
N ARG A 315 -5.23 -13.06 -10.18
CA ARG A 315 -4.79 -13.01 -8.79
C ARG A 315 -3.39 -12.43 -8.72
N TYR A 316 -3.16 -11.65 -7.68
CA TYR A 316 -1.88 -10.99 -7.43
C TYR A 316 -1.44 -11.25 -6.00
N ASP A 317 -0.14 -11.43 -5.82
CA ASP A 317 0.58 -11.44 -4.55
C ASP A 317 1.35 -10.13 -4.45
N THR A 318 0.87 -9.20 -3.62
CA THR A 318 1.25 -7.78 -3.69
C THR A 318 1.96 -7.35 -2.42
N MET A 319 3.23 -7.02 -2.55
CA MET A 319 3.98 -6.34 -1.48
C MET A 319 3.61 -4.85 -1.46
N PHE A 320 3.21 -4.35 -0.30
CA PHE A 320 3.02 -2.92 -0.06
C PHE A 320 4.20 -2.36 0.72
N TYR A 321 4.69 -1.23 0.24
CA TYR A 321 5.68 -0.41 0.94
C TYR A 321 5.06 0.92 1.35
N LEU A 322 5.55 1.50 2.44
CA LEU A 322 5.23 2.87 2.85
C LEU A 322 6.44 3.78 2.63
N CYS A 323 6.25 4.91 1.96
CA CYS A 323 7.23 5.97 1.85
C CYS A 323 6.67 7.29 2.42
N CYS A 324 7.42 7.93 3.31
CA CYS A 324 6.99 9.15 4.01
C CYS A 324 7.77 10.37 3.53
N LEU A 325 7.11 11.28 2.82
CA LEU A 325 7.72 12.47 2.22
C LEU A 325 7.49 13.72 3.09
N PRO A 326 8.52 14.54 3.36
CA PRO A 326 8.40 15.74 4.19
C PRO A 326 7.57 16.83 3.51
N ARG A 327 7.36 16.72 2.19
CA ARG A 327 6.51 17.61 1.39
C ARG A 327 5.83 16.81 0.29
N GLN A 328 4.64 17.24 -0.11
CA GLN A 328 3.95 16.72 -1.29
C GLN A 328 4.74 17.05 -2.57
N PRO A 329 5.15 16.05 -3.38
CA PRO A 329 5.78 16.29 -4.67
C PRO A 329 4.75 16.79 -5.69
N ASP A 330 5.26 17.44 -6.73
CA ASP A 330 4.48 17.71 -7.93
C ASP A 330 4.24 16.39 -8.66
N VAL A 331 3.07 16.26 -9.30
CA VAL A 331 2.62 14.99 -9.87
C VAL A 331 2.15 15.21 -11.30
N LEU A 332 2.52 14.30 -12.21
CA LEU A 332 2.15 14.34 -13.62
C LEU A 332 1.41 13.05 -13.97
N LEU A 333 0.14 13.18 -14.38
CA LEU A 333 -0.66 12.03 -14.78
C LEU A 333 -0.11 11.41 -16.07
N ASP A 334 -0.01 10.09 -16.11
CA ASP A 334 -0.01 9.37 -17.38
C ASP A 334 -1.39 9.44 -18.05
N GLU A 335 -1.43 9.48 -19.38
CA GLU A 335 -2.67 9.58 -20.16
C GLU A 335 -3.40 8.23 -20.36
N GLY A 336 -2.80 7.10 -19.97
CA GLY A 336 -3.31 5.76 -20.23
C GLY A 336 -3.99 5.06 -19.05
N GLU A 337 -3.22 4.78 -17.99
CA GLU A 337 -3.64 3.81 -16.96
C GLU A 337 -4.36 4.45 -15.76
N VAL A 338 -3.99 5.67 -15.40
CA VAL A 338 -4.54 6.41 -14.26
C VAL A 338 -5.38 7.60 -14.75
N THR A 339 -6.64 7.65 -14.32
CA THR A 339 -7.57 8.71 -14.75
C THR A 339 -7.63 9.89 -13.79
N ILE A 340 -7.34 9.65 -12.51
CA ILE A 340 -7.41 10.67 -11.45
C ILE A 340 -6.35 10.37 -10.39
N MET A 341 -5.59 11.38 -9.99
CA MET A 341 -4.76 11.34 -8.79
C MET A 341 -5.35 12.21 -7.70
N LYS A 342 -5.24 11.75 -6.45
CA LYS A 342 -5.77 12.46 -5.30
C LYS A 342 -4.84 12.31 -4.10
N TRP A 343 -4.36 13.45 -3.62
CA TRP A 343 -3.82 13.55 -2.27
C TRP A 343 -4.97 13.74 -1.28
N VAL A 344 -5.18 12.76 -0.41
CA VAL A 344 -6.33 12.69 0.49
C VAL A 344 -5.89 12.19 1.86
N THR A 345 -6.58 12.56 2.92
CA THR A 345 -6.31 11.94 4.23
C THR A 345 -6.90 10.53 4.29
N PRO A 346 -6.36 9.61 5.13
CA PRO A 346 -6.93 8.28 5.25
C PRO A 346 -8.40 8.27 5.67
N ASP A 347 -8.79 9.16 6.59
CA ASP A 347 -10.16 9.29 7.09
C ASP A 347 -11.14 9.78 6.01
N GLU A 348 -10.74 10.77 5.20
CA GLU A 348 -11.55 11.25 4.08
C GLU A 348 -11.75 10.13 3.05
N MET A 349 -10.73 9.30 2.78
CA MET A 349 -10.81 8.23 1.79
C MET A 349 -11.73 7.10 2.22
N LEU A 350 -11.59 6.64 3.46
CA LEU A 350 -12.48 5.64 4.04
C LEU A 350 -13.91 6.15 4.15
N THR A 351 -14.10 7.42 4.53
CA THR A 351 -15.44 8.03 4.57
C THR A 351 -16.11 7.97 3.21
N ASN A 352 -15.39 8.34 2.15
CA ASN A 352 -15.93 8.29 0.78
C ASN A 352 -16.33 6.87 0.38
N HIS A 353 -15.56 5.85 0.79
CA HIS A 353 -15.89 4.45 0.54
C HIS A 353 -17.15 4.02 1.29
N PHE A 354 -17.24 4.28 2.59
CA PHE A 354 -18.40 3.89 3.41
C PHE A 354 -19.68 4.66 3.09
N THR A 355 -19.60 5.78 2.37
CA THR A 355 -20.77 6.48 1.83
C THR A 355 -21.11 6.08 0.40
N ASP A 356 -20.53 4.97 -0.10
CA ASP A 356 -20.70 4.44 -1.46
C ASP A 356 -20.36 5.44 -2.57
N SER A 357 -19.54 6.45 -2.27
CA SER A 357 -19.14 7.45 -3.27
C SER A 357 -17.96 6.98 -4.12
N ILE A 358 -17.18 6.03 -3.61
CA ILE A 358 -16.07 5.38 -4.28
C ILE A 358 -15.97 3.92 -3.87
N PHE A 359 -15.30 3.11 -4.69
CA PHE A 359 -14.94 1.74 -4.35
C PHE A 359 -13.45 1.66 -3.95
N LEU A 360 -13.19 0.98 -2.83
CA LEU A 360 -11.88 0.55 -2.37
C LEU A 360 -11.91 -0.96 -2.25
N ALA A 361 -10.87 -1.63 -2.72
CA ALA A 361 -10.71 -3.05 -2.50
C ALA A 361 -10.21 -3.34 -1.06
N PRO A 362 -10.34 -4.59 -0.57
CA PRO A 362 -10.14 -4.88 0.84
C PRO A 362 -8.75 -4.52 1.40
N PRO A 363 -7.62 -4.77 0.70
CA PRO A 363 -6.30 -4.32 1.17
C PRO A 363 -6.25 -2.80 1.36
N GLN A 364 -6.83 -2.02 0.43
CA GLN A 364 -6.85 -0.56 0.51
C GLN A 364 -7.66 -0.09 1.72
N VAL A 365 -8.83 -0.70 1.98
CA VAL A 365 -9.63 -0.39 3.17
C VAL A 365 -8.85 -0.71 4.45
N TYR A 366 -8.20 -1.87 4.52
CA TYR A 366 -7.45 -2.30 5.69
C TYR A 366 -6.26 -1.39 5.97
N GLU A 367 -5.40 -1.14 4.98
CA GLU A 367 -4.19 -0.34 5.17
C GLU A 367 -4.51 1.12 5.49
N LEU A 368 -5.56 1.69 4.88
CA LEU A 368 -6.06 3.01 5.27
C LEU A 368 -6.57 3.03 6.72
N SER A 369 -7.22 1.95 7.16
CA SER A 369 -7.74 1.84 8.52
C SER A 369 -6.60 1.76 9.54
N ARG A 370 -5.53 1.01 9.22
CA ARG A 370 -4.29 0.95 10.03
C ARG A 370 -3.64 2.31 10.28
N MET A 371 -3.87 3.27 9.40
CA MET A 371 -3.34 4.63 9.52
C MET A 371 -4.20 5.56 10.40
N ILE A 372 -5.45 5.23 10.69
CA ILE A 372 -6.36 6.08 11.48
C ILE A 372 -5.85 6.43 12.88
N PRO A 373 -5.24 5.51 13.65
CA PRO A 373 -4.65 5.88 14.94
C PRO A 373 -3.33 6.64 14.82
N LEU A 374 -2.63 6.54 13.69
CA LEU A 374 -1.31 7.15 13.46
C LEU A 374 -1.47 8.55 12.84
N GLN A 375 -2.04 9.50 13.56
CA GLN A 375 -2.47 10.79 12.97
C GLN A 375 -1.32 11.76 12.67
N SER A 376 -0.14 11.56 13.26
CA SER A 376 1.04 12.37 12.95
C SER A 376 1.91 11.70 11.88
N TYR A 377 2.40 12.51 10.94
CA TYR A 377 3.38 12.14 9.92
C TYR A 377 4.63 11.50 10.55
N HIS A 378 5.13 12.09 11.63
CA HIS A 378 6.31 11.55 12.32
C HIS A 378 5.98 10.24 13.04
N GLU A 379 4.78 10.12 13.61
CA GLU A 379 4.33 8.89 14.25
C GLU A 379 4.19 7.77 13.23
N LEU A 380 3.54 8.02 12.10
CA LEU A 380 3.42 7.07 10.99
C LEU A 380 4.80 6.62 10.49
N LYS A 381 5.71 7.58 10.20
CA LYS A 381 7.07 7.28 9.73
C LYS A 381 7.86 6.46 10.75
N ASN A 382 7.81 6.85 12.02
CA ASN A 382 8.52 6.14 13.09
C ASN A 382 7.94 4.75 13.34
N PHE A 383 6.61 4.61 13.26
CA PHE A 383 5.94 3.32 13.37
C PHE A 383 6.40 2.38 12.25
N ALA A 384 6.36 2.84 11.00
CA ALA A 384 6.76 2.04 9.84
C ALA A 384 8.23 1.58 9.92
N LYS A 385 9.14 2.52 10.23
CA LYS A 385 10.56 2.23 10.41
C LYS A 385 10.83 1.20 11.52
N LYS A 386 10.06 1.24 12.62
CA LYS A 386 10.20 0.26 13.71
C LYS A 386 9.58 -1.09 13.35
N ARG A 387 8.47 -1.07 12.61
CA ARG A 387 7.70 -2.26 12.28
C ARG A 387 8.36 -3.09 11.19
N GLU A 388 9.12 -2.49 10.29
CA GLU A 388 9.73 -3.22 9.17
C GLU A 388 10.65 -4.36 9.64
N SER A 389 11.38 -4.20 10.75
CA SER A 389 12.30 -5.23 11.25
C SER A 389 11.58 -6.51 11.69
N GLN A 390 10.27 -6.44 11.97
CA GLN A 390 9.43 -7.59 12.30
C GLN A 390 9.01 -8.40 11.06
N GLY A 391 9.39 -7.96 9.85
CA GLY A 391 9.04 -8.61 8.58
C GLY A 391 7.54 -8.61 8.29
N CYS A 392 7.11 -9.32 7.26
CA CYS A 392 5.69 -9.44 6.94
C CYS A 392 5.28 -10.89 6.67
N GLU A 393 4.04 -11.19 7.06
CA GLU A 393 3.36 -12.39 6.66
C GLU A 393 2.49 -12.07 5.44
N ARG A 394 2.26 -13.10 4.61
CA ARG A 394 1.35 -12.98 3.49
C ARG A 394 -0.08 -13.20 3.96
N TRP A 395 -0.91 -12.17 3.81
CA TRP A 395 -2.32 -12.20 4.18
C TRP A 395 -3.20 -12.48 2.97
N MET A 396 -4.28 -13.23 3.17
CA MET A 396 -5.29 -13.48 2.16
C MET A 396 -6.67 -13.30 2.79
N PRO A 397 -7.51 -12.36 2.29
CA PRO A 397 -8.86 -12.18 2.79
C PRO A 397 -9.67 -13.48 2.67
N VAL A 398 -10.49 -13.77 3.68
CA VAL A 398 -11.49 -14.83 3.59
C VAL A 398 -12.83 -14.18 3.28
N ILE A 399 -13.43 -14.54 2.15
CA ILE A 399 -14.73 -14.00 1.72
C ILE A 399 -15.81 -15.03 2.00
N SER A 400 -16.83 -14.61 2.76
CA SER A 400 -18.04 -15.39 3.02
C SER A 400 -19.24 -14.68 2.43
N THR A 401 -20.14 -15.41 1.77
CA THR A 401 -21.37 -14.88 1.21
C THR A 401 -22.55 -15.16 2.13
N ALA A 402 -23.39 -14.14 2.33
CA ALA A 402 -24.64 -14.21 3.06
C ALA A 402 -25.82 -13.92 2.11
N VAL A 403 -27.05 -14.09 2.60
CA VAL A 403 -28.27 -13.87 1.80
C VAL A 403 -28.44 -12.43 1.32
N ASP A 404 -27.84 -11.47 2.01
CA ASP A 404 -27.98 -10.02 1.77
C ASP A 404 -26.65 -9.31 1.47
N GLY A 405 -25.55 -10.06 1.30
CA GLY A 405 -24.27 -9.46 0.98
C GLY A 405 -23.09 -10.42 1.04
N ALA A 406 -21.88 -9.86 1.03
CA ALA A 406 -20.64 -10.58 1.24
C ALA A 406 -19.86 -9.91 2.39
N VAL A 407 -19.21 -10.73 3.20
CA VAL A 407 -18.33 -10.30 4.29
C VAL A 407 -16.91 -10.71 3.92
N SER A 408 -15.99 -9.75 3.96
CA SER A 408 -14.56 -9.98 3.82
C SER A 408 -13.94 -9.94 5.20
N TYR A 409 -13.44 -11.08 5.69
CA TYR A 409 -12.64 -11.15 6.91
C TYR A 409 -11.21 -10.77 6.56
N LEU A 410 -10.71 -9.77 7.28
CA LEU A 410 -9.36 -9.22 7.15
C LEU A 410 -8.58 -9.58 8.42
N PRO A 411 -7.23 -9.56 8.38
CA PRO A 411 -6.36 -9.94 9.49
C PRO A 411 -6.65 -9.21 10.80
#